data_AF-A0A550BT38-F1
#
_entry.id   AF-A0A550BT38-F1
#
_cell.length_a   1.000
_cell.length_b   1.000
_cell.length_c   1.000
_cell.angle_alpha   90.00
_cell.angle_beta   90.00
_cell.angle_gamma   90.00
#
_symmetry.space_group_name_H-M   'P 1'
#
loop_
_entity.id
_entity.type
_entity.pdbx_description
1 polymer ?
#
loop_
_entity_poly.entity_id
_entity_poly.type
_entity_poly.pdbx_seq_one_letter_code
_entity_poly.pdbx_strand_id
1 'polypeptide(L)'
;MDSDAPQQCVSSDDTKAEEARLRRVRADPVLDKICRNEARQLPFEAIVDPSIDPTTLPVVPYYKRRIVFQHWPAWPNPEELKIPLAFEGPKGKEAANGWPLWGASLYSFYEYIVRKEGVELSAMGTATRMAAWAKEIGGAYPDWARREIEAAMHEPDPEKVPVYDVNKLLLTAEADREPATDEERKFVKSRLANPKLEAPMRMLPRTLIVHDPWNLLSI
;
A
#
# COMPACT_ATOMS: atom_id res chain seq x y z
N MET A 1 38.12 -21.51 -24.14
CA MET A 1 36.81 -22.08 -23.74
C MET A 1 35.87 -20.91 -23.67
N ASP A 2 35.35 -20.52 -24.83
CA ASP A 2 34.44 -19.40 -25.00
C ASP A 2 33.03 -19.89 -24.68
N SER A 3 32.36 -19.20 -23.75
CA SER A 3 30.98 -19.49 -23.37
C SER A 3 30.07 -18.46 -24.02
N ASP A 4 29.40 -18.90 -25.10
CA ASP A 4 28.28 -18.20 -25.73
C ASP A 4 27.08 -18.16 -24.77
N ALA A 5 26.70 -16.95 -24.35
CA ALA A 5 25.43 -16.70 -23.67
C ALA A 5 24.34 -16.40 -24.71
N PRO A 6 23.12 -16.95 -24.56
CA PRO A 6 22.05 -16.76 -25.54
C PRO A 6 21.50 -15.33 -25.47
N GLN A 7 21.63 -14.59 -26.56
CA GLN A 7 20.90 -13.34 -26.79
C GLN A 7 19.41 -13.63 -26.90
N GLN A 8 18.62 -13.17 -25.93
CA GLN A 8 17.17 -13.15 -26.03
C GLN A 8 16.76 -12.08 -27.06
N CYS A 9 16.27 -12.52 -28.21
CA CYS A 9 15.62 -11.67 -29.20
C CYS A 9 14.26 -11.22 -28.65
N VAL A 10 14.18 -9.97 -28.19
CA VAL A 10 12.91 -9.30 -27.93
C VAL A 10 12.21 -9.12 -29.28
N SER A 11 10.98 -9.63 -29.41
CA SER A 11 10.26 -9.59 -30.68
C SER A 11 9.92 -8.14 -31.06
N SER A 12 10.03 -7.79 -32.34
CA SER A 12 9.75 -6.43 -32.82
C SER A 12 8.30 -5.98 -32.59
N ASP A 13 7.41 -6.92 -32.32
CA ASP A 13 5.99 -6.67 -32.15
C ASP A 13 5.66 -6.21 -30.73
N ASP A 14 6.42 -6.65 -29.72
CA ASP A 14 6.27 -6.20 -28.33
C ASP A 14 6.65 -4.71 -28.18
N THR A 15 7.67 -4.26 -28.91
CA THR A 15 8.07 -2.84 -28.95
C THR A 15 7.00 -1.93 -29.57
N LYS A 16 6.29 -2.40 -30.60
CA LYS A 16 5.23 -1.62 -31.25
C LYS A 16 3.98 -1.52 -30.37
N ALA A 17 3.65 -2.58 -29.64
CA ALA A 17 2.55 -2.58 -28.70
C ALA A 17 2.79 -1.61 -27.53
N GLU A 18 4.02 -1.57 -27.00
CA GLU A 18 4.38 -0.66 -25.92
C GLU A 18 4.44 0.80 -26.39
N GLU A 19 4.96 1.07 -27.59
CA GLU A 19 4.92 2.43 -28.17
C GLU A 19 3.49 2.91 -28.43
N ALA A 20 2.59 2.04 -28.90
CA ALA A 20 1.18 2.37 -29.11
C ALA A 20 0.45 2.66 -27.78
N ARG A 21 0.79 1.91 -26.72
CA ARG A 21 0.30 2.13 -25.36
C ARG A 21 0.79 3.47 -24.80
N LEU A 22 2.08 3.77 -24.93
CA LEU A 22 2.66 5.04 -24.48
C LEU A 22 2.10 6.25 -25.25
N ARG A 23 1.82 6.11 -26.56
CA ARG A 23 1.15 7.15 -27.34
C ARG A 23 -0.28 7.42 -26.86
N ARG A 24 -1.04 6.39 -26.49
CA ARG A 24 -2.38 6.57 -25.91
C ARG A 24 -2.34 7.29 -24.56
N VAL A 25 -1.38 6.94 -23.70
CA VAL A 25 -1.21 7.59 -22.40
C VAL A 25 -0.83 9.08 -22.55
N ARG A 26 0.01 9.42 -23.54
CA ARG A 26 0.39 10.82 -23.84
C ARG A 26 -0.70 11.65 -24.52
N ALA A 27 -1.66 11.02 -25.18
CA ALA A 27 -2.76 11.72 -25.86
C ALA A 27 -3.90 12.10 -24.91
N ASP A 28 -3.95 11.51 -23.72
CA ASP A 28 -4.92 11.85 -22.68
C ASP A 28 -4.32 12.92 -21.75
N PRO A 29 -4.80 14.17 -21.80
CA PRO A 29 -4.23 15.28 -21.03
C PRO A 29 -4.38 15.11 -19.52
N VAL A 30 -5.26 14.23 -19.04
CA VAL A 30 -5.42 13.91 -17.62
C VAL A 30 -4.39 12.86 -17.19
N LEU A 31 -4.23 11.78 -17.96
CA LEU A 31 -3.22 10.76 -17.68
C LEU A 31 -1.80 11.31 -17.82
N ASP A 32 -1.59 12.20 -18.79
CA ASP A 32 -0.32 12.90 -19.00
C ASP A 32 0.04 13.81 -17.81
N LYS A 33 -0.93 14.54 -17.23
CA LYS A 33 -0.76 15.32 -15.98
C LYS A 33 -0.49 14.45 -14.75
N ILE A 34 -1.13 13.27 -14.67
CA ILE A 34 -0.89 12.29 -13.58
C ILE A 34 0.53 11.71 -13.70
N CYS A 35 0.96 11.35 -14.91
CA CYS A 35 2.31 10.83 -15.18
C CYS A 35 3.41 11.87 -14.95
N ARG A 36 3.14 13.16 -15.18
CA ARG A 36 4.09 14.27 -14.95
C ARG A 36 4.16 14.77 -13.51
N ASN A 37 3.43 14.14 -12.57
CA ASN A 37 3.45 14.50 -11.14
C ASN A 37 2.92 15.92 -10.84
N GLU A 38 2.28 16.60 -11.81
CA GLU A 38 1.65 17.92 -11.64
C GLU A 38 0.37 17.86 -10.78
N ALA A 39 -0.19 16.65 -10.61
CA ALA A 39 -1.34 16.39 -9.72
C ALA A 39 -1.03 16.54 -8.22
N ARG A 40 0.23 16.84 -7.83
CA ARG A 40 0.60 17.14 -6.44
C ARG A 40 0.17 18.53 -5.97
N GLN A 41 -0.04 19.50 -6.87
CA GLN A 41 -0.31 20.90 -6.52
C GLN A 41 -1.73 21.37 -6.82
N LEU A 42 -2.56 20.54 -7.47
CA LEU A 42 -3.94 20.93 -7.74
C LEU A 42 -4.78 20.73 -6.47
N PRO A 43 -5.44 21.77 -5.94
CA PRO A 43 -6.51 21.54 -4.97
C PRO A 43 -7.54 20.60 -5.61
N PHE A 44 -8.11 19.69 -4.82
CA PHE A 44 -9.06 18.67 -5.29
C PHE A 44 -10.20 19.29 -6.13
N GLU A 45 -10.56 20.53 -5.82
CA GLU A 45 -11.58 21.35 -6.49
C GLU A 45 -11.19 21.80 -7.91
N ALA A 46 -9.90 21.83 -8.27
CA ALA A 46 -9.40 22.32 -9.56
C ALA A 46 -9.38 21.25 -10.68
N ILE A 47 -9.80 20.01 -10.39
CA ILE A 47 -9.77 18.90 -11.36
C ILE A 47 -11.14 18.70 -12.02
N VAL A 48 -12.20 19.33 -11.50
CA VAL A 48 -13.57 19.17 -12.02
C VAL A 48 -13.95 20.41 -12.82
N ASP A 49 -13.95 20.29 -14.14
CA ASP A 49 -14.56 21.29 -15.03
C ASP A 49 -16.07 21.35 -14.71
N PRO A 50 -16.61 22.51 -14.27
CA PRO A 50 -18.01 22.63 -13.86
C PRO A 50 -19.01 22.46 -15.02
N SER A 51 -18.53 22.40 -16.27
CA SER A 51 -19.36 22.12 -17.44
C SER A 51 -19.54 20.62 -17.74
N ILE A 52 -18.79 19.74 -17.08
CA ILE A 52 -18.93 18.29 -17.27
C ILE A 52 -20.05 17.76 -16.38
N ASP A 53 -21.04 17.11 -16.98
CA ASP A 53 -22.12 16.43 -16.26
C ASP A 53 -21.51 15.34 -15.36
N PRO A 54 -21.65 15.44 -14.02
CA PRO A 54 -21.03 14.52 -13.07
C PRO A 54 -21.52 13.08 -13.23
N THR A 55 -22.65 12.85 -13.92
CA THR A 55 -23.16 11.50 -14.23
C THR A 55 -22.46 10.84 -15.42
N THR A 56 -21.72 11.61 -16.22
CA THR A 56 -20.97 11.12 -17.39
C THR A 56 -19.51 10.82 -17.11
N LEU A 57 -18.99 11.26 -15.95
CA LEU A 57 -17.65 10.91 -15.52
C LEU A 57 -17.59 9.41 -15.25
N PRO A 58 -16.57 8.69 -15.76
CA PRO A 58 -16.34 7.33 -15.31
C PRO A 58 -16.19 7.36 -13.79
N VAL A 59 -16.80 6.39 -13.09
CA VAL A 59 -16.53 6.17 -11.68
C VAL A 59 -15.06 5.83 -11.56
N VAL A 60 -14.22 6.85 -11.42
CA VAL A 60 -12.82 6.68 -11.05
C VAL A 60 -12.88 6.12 -9.64
N PRO A 61 -12.47 4.85 -9.42
CA PRO A 61 -12.49 4.29 -8.08
C PRO A 61 -11.72 5.26 -7.19
N TYR A 62 -12.34 5.69 -6.09
CA TYR A 62 -11.70 6.56 -5.13
C TYR A 62 -10.45 5.84 -4.61
N TYR A 63 -9.30 6.14 -5.21
CA TYR A 63 -8.03 5.59 -4.75
C TYR A 63 -7.75 6.25 -3.41
N LYS A 64 -8.07 5.55 -2.31
CA LYS A 64 -7.60 5.96 -0.98
C LYS A 64 -6.08 6.00 -1.03
N ARG A 65 -5.53 7.21 -1.07
CA ARG A 65 -4.09 7.43 -0.99
C ARG A 65 -3.66 7.12 0.43
N ARG A 66 -2.76 6.15 0.59
CA ARG A 66 -2.04 5.97 1.85
C ARG A 66 -1.20 7.23 2.03
N ILE A 67 -1.49 7.98 3.10
CA ILE A 67 -0.67 9.13 3.47
C ILE A 67 0.56 8.56 4.16
N VAL A 68 1.72 8.78 3.57
CA VAL A 68 3.00 8.48 4.19
C VAL A 68 3.43 9.72 4.96
N PHE A 69 3.72 9.56 6.24
CA PHE A 69 4.01 10.70 7.14
C PHE A 69 5.50 11.07 7.18
N GLN A 70 6.36 10.21 6.67
CA GLN A 70 7.80 10.33 6.82
C GLN A 70 8.50 10.38 5.46
N HIS A 71 9.51 11.23 5.35
CA HIS A 71 10.44 11.23 4.23
C HIS A 71 11.74 10.57 4.66
N TRP A 72 12.25 9.66 3.83
CA TRP A 72 13.57 9.10 4.08
C TRP A 72 14.64 10.18 3.83
N PRO A 73 15.66 10.31 4.70
CA PRO A 73 16.74 11.24 4.48
C PRO A 73 17.37 11.06 3.09
N ALA A 74 17.69 12.17 2.42
CA ALA A 74 18.33 12.10 1.11
C ALA A 74 19.75 11.56 1.25
N TRP A 75 20.15 10.69 0.32
CA TRP A 75 21.54 10.25 0.23
C TRP A 75 22.44 11.44 -0.13
N PRO A 76 23.54 11.70 0.61
CA PRO A 76 24.38 12.89 0.43
C PRO A 76 25.06 12.99 -0.94
N ASN A 77 25.35 11.86 -1.61
CA ASN A 77 26.07 11.82 -2.88
C ASN A 77 25.18 11.26 -4.01
N PRO A 78 24.15 11.99 -4.47
CA PRO A 78 23.16 11.45 -5.40
C PRO A 78 23.75 10.99 -6.75
N GLU A 79 24.90 11.52 -7.15
CA GLU A 79 25.60 11.15 -8.40
C GLU A 79 26.29 9.78 -8.32
N GLU A 80 26.60 9.31 -7.12
CA GLU A 80 27.28 8.02 -6.88
C GLU A 80 26.30 6.85 -6.74
N LEU A 81 25.00 7.11 -6.88
CA LEU A 81 23.96 6.14 -6.62
C LEU A 81 23.90 5.06 -7.72
N LYS A 82 24.66 3.99 -7.53
CA LYS A 82 24.68 2.83 -8.45
C LYS A 82 23.53 1.85 -8.21
N ILE A 83 23.00 1.80 -6.99
CA ILE A 83 21.96 0.85 -6.59
C ILE A 83 20.64 1.60 -6.55
N PRO A 84 19.80 1.49 -7.60
CA PRO A 84 18.45 2.01 -7.51
C PRO A 84 17.72 1.27 -6.39
N LEU A 85 16.95 2.02 -5.61
CA LEU A 85 16.03 1.46 -4.61
C LEU A 85 14.81 0.83 -5.33
N ALA A 86 15.08 0.00 -6.33
CA ALA A 86 14.11 -0.72 -7.12
C ALA A 86 13.62 -1.95 -6.36
N PHE A 87 12.61 -2.64 -6.93
CA PHE A 87 12.06 -3.88 -6.39
C PHE A 87 13.14 -4.95 -6.10
N GLU A 88 14.23 -4.92 -6.86
CA GLU A 88 15.38 -5.84 -6.79
C GLU A 88 16.44 -5.46 -5.74
N GLY A 89 16.29 -4.30 -5.09
CA GLY A 89 17.22 -3.85 -4.06
C GLY A 89 17.18 -4.69 -2.76
N PRO A 90 17.91 -4.24 -1.72
CA PRO A 90 18.07 -4.98 -0.48
C PRO A 90 16.73 -5.31 0.17
N LYS A 91 16.60 -6.53 0.69
CA LYS A 91 15.36 -7.00 1.30
C LYS A 91 15.20 -6.43 2.70
N GLY A 92 14.07 -5.80 2.96
CA GLY A 92 13.60 -5.48 4.30
C GLY A 92 12.86 -6.67 4.92
N LYS A 93 12.15 -6.41 6.02
CA LYS A 93 11.20 -7.39 6.55
C LYS A 93 10.02 -7.53 5.58
N GLU A 94 9.52 -8.75 5.45
CA GLU A 94 8.42 -9.10 4.54
C GLU A 94 7.14 -9.34 5.34
N ALA A 95 5.99 -9.03 4.76
CA ALA A 95 4.71 -9.36 5.37
C ALA A 95 4.50 -10.88 5.34
N ALA A 96 3.55 -11.40 6.12
CA ALA A 96 3.30 -12.84 6.20
C ALA A 96 2.97 -13.52 4.85
N ASN A 97 2.59 -12.73 3.85
CA ASN A 97 2.32 -13.16 2.47
C ASN A 97 3.53 -12.99 1.51
N GLY A 98 4.74 -12.75 2.04
CA GLY A 98 5.97 -12.61 1.26
C GLY A 98 6.16 -11.26 0.54
N TRP A 99 5.25 -10.30 0.75
CA TRP A 99 5.41 -8.98 0.15
C TRP A 99 6.44 -8.14 0.93
N PRO A 100 7.41 -7.48 0.26
CA PRO A 100 8.45 -6.67 0.90
C PRO A 100 7.94 -5.27 1.30
N LEU A 101 6.74 -5.23 1.87
CA LEU A 101 6.00 -4.05 2.29
C LEU A 101 5.44 -4.24 3.72
N TRP A 102 6.28 -4.75 4.61
CA TRP A 102 5.93 -4.83 6.03
C TRP A 102 6.37 -3.57 6.79
N GLY A 103 5.46 -3.07 7.62
CA GLY A 103 5.74 -2.05 8.63
C GLY A 103 4.80 -2.21 9.83
N ALA A 104 5.34 -2.11 11.04
CA ALA A 104 4.59 -2.23 12.30
C ALA A 104 3.61 -1.08 12.53
N SER A 105 3.91 0.10 11.98
CA SER A 105 3.08 1.30 12.13
C SER A 105 3.03 2.11 10.83
N LEU A 106 2.14 3.10 10.76
CA LEU A 106 2.12 4.06 9.63
C LEU A 106 3.41 4.89 9.53
N TYR A 107 4.17 5.01 10.62
CA TYR A 107 5.47 5.69 10.64
C TYR A 107 6.62 4.83 10.14
N SER A 108 6.38 3.54 9.92
CA SER A 108 7.34 2.63 9.30
C SER A 108 7.38 2.75 7.78
N PHE A 109 6.55 3.59 7.18
CA PHE A 109 6.54 3.84 5.75
C PHE A 109 7.18 5.18 5.47
N TYR A 110 8.00 5.21 4.43
CA TYR A 110 8.75 6.39 4.03
C TYR A 110 8.55 6.67 2.56
N GLU A 111 8.36 7.95 2.23
CA GLU A 111 8.51 8.46 0.89
C GLU A 111 9.99 8.73 0.63
N TYR A 112 10.47 8.37 -0.56
CA TYR A 112 11.82 8.70 -1.01
C TYR A 112 11.82 9.05 -2.49
N ILE A 113 12.89 9.73 -2.93
CA ILE A 113 13.05 10.15 -4.32
C ILE A 113 14.07 9.22 -4.98
N VAL A 114 13.66 8.61 -6.10
CA VAL A 114 14.54 7.87 -7.01
C VAL A 114 14.94 8.81 -8.14
N ARG A 115 16.25 8.97 -8.35
CA ARG A 115 16.78 9.65 -9.53
C ARG A 115 17.28 8.60 -10.51
N LYS A 116 16.72 8.57 -11.71
CA LYS A 116 17.23 7.74 -12.81
C LYS A 116 17.24 8.56 -14.09
N GLU A 117 18.40 8.70 -14.73
CA GLU A 117 18.56 9.34 -16.04
C GLU A 117 17.96 10.76 -16.11
N GLY A 118 18.10 11.55 -15.04
CA GLY A 118 17.56 12.92 -14.95
C GLY A 118 16.07 13.01 -14.62
N VAL A 119 15.39 11.88 -14.43
CA VAL A 119 14.00 11.84 -13.95
C VAL A 119 13.99 11.60 -12.44
N GLU A 120 13.27 12.45 -11.72
CA GLU A 120 12.97 12.26 -10.29
C GLU A 120 11.59 11.62 -10.13
N LEU A 121 11.55 10.44 -9.52
CA LEU A 121 10.33 9.72 -9.20
C LEU A 121 10.17 9.64 -7.69
N SER A 122 8.99 9.97 -7.19
CA SER A 122 8.63 9.65 -5.81
C SER A 122 8.21 8.19 -5.73
N ALA A 123 8.76 7.48 -4.75
CA ALA A 123 8.42 6.11 -4.43
C ALA A 123 8.20 5.97 -2.92
N MET A 124 7.61 4.83 -2.54
CA MET A 124 7.34 4.48 -1.15
C MET A 124 8.09 3.20 -0.77
N GLY A 125 8.60 3.17 0.45
CA GLY A 125 9.37 2.05 0.99
C GLY A 125 9.08 1.85 2.48
N THR A 126 9.52 0.72 3.03
CA THR A 126 9.39 0.42 4.45
C THR A 126 10.69 0.70 5.18
N ALA A 127 10.62 1.03 6.47
CA ALA A 127 11.75 1.43 7.30
C ALA A 127 12.88 0.39 7.23
N THR A 128 12.55 -0.89 7.41
CA THR A 128 13.53 -1.99 7.34
C THR A 128 14.18 -2.16 5.97
N ARG A 129 13.43 -1.96 4.88
CA ARG A 129 13.97 -2.00 3.51
C ARG A 129 14.89 -0.82 3.24
N MET A 130 14.45 0.38 3.62
CA MET A 130 15.22 1.60 3.46
C MET A 130 16.50 1.57 4.30
N ALA A 131 16.43 1.02 5.51
CA ALA A 131 17.60 0.81 6.36
C ALA A 131 18.59 -0.21 5.77
N ALA A 132 18.10 -1.32 5.19
CA ALA A 132 18.95 -2.28 4.51
C ALA A 132 19.67 -1.64 3.32
N TRP A 133 18.96 -0.85 2.51
CA TRP A 133 19.55 -0.10 1.41
C TRP A 133 20.56 0.95 1.89
N ALA A 134 20.23 1.74 2.91
CA ALA A 134 21.14 2.75 3.46
C ALA A 134 22.44 2.13 3.98
N LYS A 135 22.36 0.92 4.55
CA LYS A 135 23.53 0.17 5.00
C LYS A 135 24.41 -0.32 3.87
N GLU A 136 23.80 -0.73 2.76
CA GLU A 136 24.53 -1.22 1.60
C GLU A 136 25.31 -0.10 0.90
N ILE A 137 24.70 1.08 0.77
CA ILE A 137 25.35 2.23 0.11
C ILE A 137 26.31 3.00 1.03
N GLY A 138 26.00 3.08 2.33
CA GLY A 138 26.68 3.95 3.30
C GLY A 138 27.50 3.22 4.37
N GLY A 139 27.57 1.89 4.32
CA GLY A 139 28.15 1.06 5.37
C GLY A 139 27.20 0.86 6.55
N ALA A 140 27.65 0.20 7.63
CA ALA A 140 26.73 -0.30 8.67
C ALA A 140 25.85 0.76 9.37
N TYR A 141 26.33 1.99 9.50
CA TYR A 141 25.62 3.09 10.19
C TYR A 141 25.98 4.45 9.57
N PRO A 142 25.41 4.82 8.41
CA PRO A 142 25.62 6.14 7.86
C PRO A 142 25.03 7.23 8.76
N ASP A 143 25.81 8.28 8.98
CA ASP A 143 25.42 9.41 9.84
C ASP A 143 24.14 10.12 9.37
N TRP A 144 23.91 10.20 8.05
CA TRP A 144 22.79 10.91 7.45
C TRP A 144 21.42 10.23 7.63
N ALA A 145 21.38 8.93 7.99
CA ALA A 145 20.14 8.18 8.25
C ALA A 145 20.19 7.37 9.55
N ARG A 146 21.09 7.73 10.48
CA ARG A 146 21.35 6.96 11.69
C ARG A 146 20.06 6.73 12.50
N ARG A 147 19.28 7.80 12.70
CA ARG A 147 18.04 7.77 13.48
C ARG A 147 16.99 6.85 12.86
N GLU A 148 16.81 6.93 11.55
CA GLU A 148 15.84 6.13 10.80
C GLU A 148 16.24 4.65 10.75
N ILE A 149 17.54 4.37 10.64
CA ILE A 149 18.09 3.01 10.72
C ILE A 149 17.89 2.43 12.13
N GLU A 150 18.17 3.19 13.18
CA GLU A 150 17.95 2.76 14.56
C GLU A 150 16.45 2.49 14.82
N ALA A 151 15.56 3.36 14.34
CA ALA A 151 14.13 3.15 14.43
C ALA A 151 13.69 1.85 13.70
N ALA A 152 14.22 1.62 12.50
CA ALA A 152 13.95 0.40 11.72
C ALA A 152 14.46 -0.89 12.38
N MET A 153 15.53 -0.82 13.19
CA MET A 153 16.05 -1.98 13.93
C MET A 153 15.14 -2.39 15.09
N HIS A 154 14.49 -1.42 15.73
CA HIS A 154 13.56 -1.66 16.84
C HIS A 154 12.14 -1.98 16.36
N GLU A 155 11.92 -1.97 15.05
CA GLU A 155 10.65 -2.40 14.48
C GLU A 155 10.40 -3.88 14.86
N PRO A 156 9.22 -4.26 15.38
CA PRO A 156 8.93 -5.66 15.73
C PRO A 156 9.01 -6.58 14.51
N ASP A 157 8.89 -7.90 14.68
CA ASP A 157 8.81 -8.79 13.53
C ASP A 157 7.37 -8.98 13.06
N PRO A 158 7.13 -9.28 11.77
CA PRO A 158 5.81 -9.66 11.27
C PRO A 158 5.27 -10.87 12.06
N GLU A 159 4.18 -10.67 12.78
CA GLU A 159 3.47 -11.76 13.45
C GLU A 159 2.38 -12.34 12.55
N LYS A 160 2.31 -13.67 12.49
CA LYS A 160 1.18 -14.36 11.85
C LYS A 160 0.00 -14.36 12.81
N VAL A 161 -1.01 -13.55 12.52
CA VAL A 161 -2.28 -13.60 13.23
C VAL A 161 -3.10 -14.73 12.63
N PRO A 162 -3.43 -15.80 13.38
CA PRO A 162 -4.31 -16.85 12.87
C PRO A 162 -5.68 -16.26 12.57
N VAL A 163 -6.31 -16.72 11.49
CA VAL A 163 -7.71 -16.39 11.23
C VAL A 163 -8.52 -16.95 12.40
N TYR A 164 -9.23 -16.06 13.11
CA TYR A 164 -10.12 -16.50 14.17
C TYR A 164 -11.19 -17.41 13.59
N ASP A 165 -11.44 -18.54 14.26
CA ASP A 165 -12.54 -19.42 13.92
C ASP A 165 -13.85 -18.70 14.26
N VAL A 166 -14.51 -18.18 13.23
CA VAL A 166 -15.77 -17.44 13.36
C VAL A 166 -16.83 -18.29 14.05
N ASN A 167 -16.85 -19.60 13.83
CA ASN A 167 -17.81 -20.49 14.50
C ASN A 167 -17.54 -20.56 16.01
N LYS A 168 -16.27 -20.61 16.43
CA LYS A 168 -15.94 -20.55 17.86
C LYS A 168 -16.34 -19.22 18.48
N LEU A 169 -16.13 -18.12 17.78
CA LEU A 169 -16.56 -16.80 18.24
C LEU A 169 -18.09 -16.74 18.40
N LEU A 170 -18.84 -17.26 17.43
CA LEU A 170 -20.31 -17.34 17.50
C LEU A 170 -20.77 -18.23 18.65
N LEU A 171 -20.22 -19.44 18.77
CA LEU A 171 -20.58 -20.37 19.84
C LEU A 171 -20.26 -19.82 21.23
N THR A 172 -19.12 -19.14 21.40
CA THR A 172 -18.77 -18.49 22.67
C THR A 172 -19.74 -17.36 22.98
N ALA A 173 -20.07 -16.52 21.98
CA ALA A 173 -21.03 -15.44 22.14
C ALA A 173 -22.46 -15.94 22.43
N GLU A 174 -22.85 -17.09 21.90
CA GLU A 174 -24.14 -17.73 22.20
C GLU A 174 -24.16 -18.41 23.58
N ALA A 175 -23.05 -19.01 24.01
CA ALA A 175 -22.93 -19.66 25.32
C ALA A 175 -22.95 -18.66 26.49
N ASP A 176 -22.39 -17.46 26.29
CA ASP A 176 -22.41 -16.37 27.29
C ASP A 176 -23.76 -15.65 27.35
N ARG A 177 -24.69 -15.95 26.43
CA ARG A 177 -26.03 -15.35 26.39
C ARG A 177 -26.94 -16.11 27.35
N GLU A 178 -27.52 -15.41 28.32
CA GLU A 178 -28.56 -16.02 29.17
C GLU A 178 -29.67 -16.62 28.31
N PRO A 179 -30.25 -17.76 28.71
CA PRO A 179 -31.28 -18.44 27.94
C PRO A 179 -32.44 -17.48 27.70
N ALA A 180 -32.59 -17.04 26.46
CA ALA A 180 -33.64 -16.12 26.05
C ALA A 180 -35.01 -16.63 26.53
N THR A 181 -35.72 -15.79 27.25
CA THR A 181 -37.12 -16.00 27.64
C THR A 181 -37.98 -16.27 26.40
N ASP A 182 -39.12 -16.93 26.56
CA ASP A 182 -39.98 -17.28 25.41
C ASP A 182 -40.44 -16.06 24.59
N GLU A 183 -40.55 -14.89 25.23
CA GLU A 183 -40.83 -13.62 24.55
C GLU A 183 -39.63 -13.13 23.71
N GLU A 184 -38.41 -13.24 24.24
CA GLU A 184 -37.19 -12.92 23.50
C GLU A 184 -36.96 -13.87 22.32
N ARG A 185 -37.32 -15.15 22.43
CA ARG A 185 -37.27 -16.10 21.30
C ARG A 185 -38.22 -15.71 20.17
N LYS A 186 -39.43 -15.25 20.51
CA LYS A 186 -40.40 -14.71 19.53
C LYS A 186 -39.86 -13.44 18.87
N PHE A 187 -39.21 -12.57 19.64
CA PHE A 187 -38.62 -11.31 19.15
C PHE A 187 -37.36 -11.53 18.28
N VAL A 188 -36.52 -12.52 18.59
CA VAL A 188 -35.33 -12.86 17.81
C VAL A 188 -35.70 -13.48 16.46
N LYS A 189 -36.73 -14.34 16.41
CA LYS A 189 -37.23 -14.88 15.13
C LYS A 189 -37.70 -13.79 14.16
N SER A 190 -38.25 -12.67 14.65
CA SER A 190 -38.62 -11.54 13.78
C SER A 190 -37.42 -10.68 13.37
N ARG A 191 -36.32 -10.69 14.13
CA ARG A 191 -35.07 -9.96 13.79
C ARG A 191 -34.05 -10.78 12.98
N LEU A 192 -34.10 -12.11 12.98
CA LEU A 192 -33.21 -12.94 12.13
C LEU A 192 -33.44 -12.73 10.61
N ALA A 193 -34.53 -12.06 10.23
CA ALA A 193 -34.70 -11.53 8.87
C ALA A 193 -33.72 -10.37 8.53
N ASN A 194 -33.09 -9.76 9.54
CA ASN A 194 -32.07 -8.71 9.44
C ASN A 194 -31.14 -8.78 10.67
N PRO A 195 -30.08 -9.61 10.67
CA PRO A 195 -29.21 -9.78 11.83
C PRO A 195 -28.50 -8.47 12.18
N LYS A 196 -28.97 -7.82 13.25
CA LYS A 196 -28.25 -6.71 13.89
C LYS A 196 -27.05 -7.30 14.64
N LEU A 197 -25.87 -7.21 14.02
CA LEU A 197 -24.58 -7.49 14.65
C LEU A 197 -24.26 -6.38 15.67
N GLU A 198 -24.75 -6.54 16.90
CA GLU A 198 -24.38 -5.70 18.04
C GLU A 198 -23.36 -6.48 18.90
N ALA A 199 -22.06 -6.27 18.64
CA ALA A 199 -20.97 -6.79 19.47
C ALA A 199 -20.50 -5.70 20.46
N PRO A 200 -20.20 -6.03 21.74
CA PRO A 200 -19.65 -5.05 22.69
C PRO A 200 -18.35 -4.44 22.14
N MET A 201 -18.20 -3.11 22.19
CA MET A 201 -17.04 -2.41 21.61
C MET A 201 -15.68 -2.93 22.11
N ARG A 202 -15.64 -3.46 23.34
CA ARG A 202 -14.43 -4.06 23.94
C ARG A 202 -13.98 -5.38 23.27
N MET A 203 -14.88 -6.05 22.54
CA MET A 203 -14.61 -7.31 21.84
C MET A 203 -14.20 -7.10 20.38
N LEU A 204 -14.45 -5.90 19.84
CA LEU A 204 -13.94 -5.55 18.54
C LEU A 204 -12.42 -5.31 18.65
N PRO A 205 -11.64 -5.68 17.62
CA PRO A 205 -10.25 -5.27 17.57
C PRO A 205 -10.19 -3.74 17.67
N ARG A 206 -9.29 -3.23 18.52
CA ARG A 206 -9.06 -1.77 18.66
C ARG A 206 -8.74 -1.10 17.32
N THR A 207 -8.25 -1.88 16.36
CA THR A 207 -7.96 -1.46 15.00
C THR A 207 -8.54 -2.50 14.04
N LEU A 208 -9.62 -2.14 13.35
CA LEU A 208 -10.18 -2.95 12.27
C LEU A 208 -9.55 -2.51 10.95
N ILE A 209 -8.58 -3.28 10.45
CA ILE A 209 -7.99 -3.04 9.13
C ILE A 209 -8.83 -3.79 8.11
N VAL A 210 -9.81 -3.09 7.51
CA VAL A 210 -10.60 -3.67 6.43
C VAL A 210 -9.89 -3.42 5.10
N HIS A 211 -9.42 -4.49 4.47
CA HIS A 211 -9.07 -4.47 3.07
C HIS A 211 -10.37 -4.53 2.25
N ASP A 212 -10.87 -3.37 1.82
CA ASP A 212 -11.99 -3.25 0.89
C ASP A 212 -11.48 -2.77 -0.49
N PRO A 213 -10.99 -3.70 -1.34
CA PRO A 213 -10.45 -3.33 -2.64
C PRO A 213 -11.54 -2.92 -3.65
N TRP A 214 -12.83 -3.08 -3.31
CA TRP A 214 -13.96 -2.76 -4.19
C TRP A 214 -14.80 -1.58 -3.71
N ASN A 215 -14.45 -0.96 -2.58
CA ASN A 215 -15.13 0.21 -2.03
C ASN A 215 -16.65 0.00 -1.84
N LEU A 216 -17.04 -1.20 -1.39
CA LEU A 216 -18.43 -1.54 -1.12
C LEU A 216 -18.89 -1.12 0.29
N LEU A 217 -17.94 -0.75 1.17
CA LEU A 217 -18.23 -0.24 2.50
C LEU A 217 -18.25 1.29 2.48
N SER A 218 -19.36 1.87 2.01
CA SER A 218 -19.70 3.27 2.27
C SER A 218 -20.32 3.39 3.66
N ILE A 219 -19.77 4.25 4.52
CA ILE A 219 -20.41 4.70 5.77
C ILE A 219 -21.26 5.93 5.44
#